data_AF-A0A6A6FJA0-F1
#
_entry.id   AF-A0A6A6FJA0-F1
#
_cell.length_a   1.000
_cell.length_b   1.000
_cell.length_c   1.000
_cell.angle_alpha   90.00
_cell.angle_beta   90.00
_cell.angle_gamma   90.00
#
_symmetry.space_group_name_H-M   'P 1'
#
loop_
_entity.id
_entity.type
_entity.pdbx_description
1 polymer ?
#
loop_
_entity_poly.entity_id
_entity_poly.type
_entity_poly.pdbx_seq_one_letter_code
_entity_poly.pdbx_strand_id
1 'polypeptide(L)'
;MAPPATSANEPLQARLLKLAQTLQFAWFVGHVTLLLTTLRYSLSYIFLNYYSRWAQFSYRTAFLAAAATYGIVVFKGYRARAKAGKQPSSPLALAGDENVQYLAMALIWLWSRQYPLALLPYAVYSVFHVLTYTRGILLPVLQPQPAAAAGQKPAGGLADTIGGFVKNYYDASMSIVAALELALWFRIFAYAIFFVKGSWIILLAYTIFLRARISQSTFVQGMIRQLAARGDALTQRQDVPPVARQAWETAKNVLKTVHDQTDVSRFIQGGAQPAKKAQ
;
A
#
# COMPACT_ATOMS: atom_id res chain seq x y z
N MET A 1 2.60 18.92 -3.38
CA MET A 1 1.89 20.09 -2.83
C MET A 1 2.92 20.86 -2.03
N ALA A 2 3.11 22.15 -2.31
CA ALA A 2 3.87 22.99 -1.40
C ALA A 2 3.05 23.17 -0.12
N PRO A 3 3.65 23.10 1.07
CA PRO A 3 2.97 23.46 2.32
C PRO A 3 2.42 24.90 2.22
N PRO A 4 1.35 25.23 2.97
CA PRO A 4 0.88 26.62 3.04
C PRO A 4 2.05 27.52 3.42
N ALA A 5 2.21 28.64 2.70
CA ALA A 5 3.23 29.63 3.02
C ALA A 5 2.94 30.17 4.43
N THR A 6 3.64 29.64 5.42
CA THR A 6 3.56 30.08 6.81
C THR A 6 4.72 31.02 7.02
N SER A 7 4.43 32.30 7.21
CA SER A 7 5.46 33.25 7.62
C SER A 7 5.80 32.97 9.08
N ALA A 8 7.10 32.98 9.42
CA ALA A 8 7.56 32.76 10.79
C ALA A 8 6.99 33.81 11.78
N ASN A 9 6.52 34.94 11.26
CA ASN A 9 5.95 36.06 12.01
C ASN A 9 4.49 35.84 12.46
N GLU A 10 3.82 34.78 11.99
CA GLU A 10 2.46 34.47 12.42
C GLU A 10 2.42 33.71 13.76
N PRO A 11 1.45 34.01 14.65
CA PRO A 11 1.22 33.23 15.87
C PRO A 11 1.02 31.75 15.54
N LEU A 12 1.51 30.85 16.42
CA LEU A 12 1.42 29.40 16.21
C LEU A 12 -0.01 28.94 15.95
N GLN A 13 -0.98 29.48 16.68
CA GLN A 13 -2.40 29.18 16.48
C GLN A 13 -2.87 29.46 15.04
N ALA A 14 -2.48 30.61 14.47
CA ALA A 14 -2.86 30.97 13.10
C ALA A 14 -2.25 30.00 12.08
N ARG A 15 -0.98 29.61 12.28
CA ARG A 15 -0.31 28.61 11.43
C ARG A 15 -0.99 27.24 11.50
N LEU A 16 -1.36 26.79 12.70
CA LEU A 16 -2.06 25.52 12.90
C LEU A 16 -3.48 25.54 12.32
N LEU A 17 -4.21 26.65 12.45
CA LEU A 17 -5.54 26.80 11.84
C LEU A 17 -5.46 26.74 10.31
N LYS A 18 -4.49 27.42 9.70
CA LYS A 18 -4.23 27.32 8.25
C LYS A 18 -3.93 25.89 7.83
N LEU A 19 -3.12 25.16 8.62
CA LEU A 19 -2.81 23.76 8.36
C LEU A 19 -4.07 22.88 8.44
N ALA A 20 -4.88 23.07 9.49
CA ALA A 20 -6.09 22.30 9.75
C ALA A 20 -7.15 22.43 8.65
N GLN A 21 -7.20 23.56 7.95
CA GLN A 21 -8.08 23.80 6.82
C GLN A 21 -7.63 23.10 5.53
N THR A 22 -6.45 22.47 5.52
CA THR A 22 -5.95 21.78 4.32
C THR A 22 -6.46 20.35 4.24
N LEU A 23 -6.76 19.92 3.01
CA LEU A 23 -7.06 18.51 2.72
C LEU A 23 -5.88 17.58 3.04
N GLN A 24 -4.63 18.10 3.03
CA GLN A 24 -3.47 17.31 3.44
C GLN A 24 -3.44 17.01 4.93
N PHE A 25 -3.91 17.95 5.76
CA PHE A 25 -4.02 17.70 7.20
C PHE A 25 -5.10 16.68 7.51
N ALA A 26 -6.26 16.74 6.84
CA ALA A 26 -7.28 15.70 6.94
C ALA A 26 -6.73 14.31 6.55
N TRP A 27 -5.93 14.25 5.48
CA TRP A 27 -5.22 13.04 5.07
C TRP A 27 -4.21 12.55 6.12
N PHE A 28 -3.46 13.45 6.75
CA PHE A 28 -2.54 13.13 7.85
C PHE A 28 -3.28 12.54 9.06
N VAL A 29 -4.36 13.20 9.50
CA VAL A 29 -5.20 12.71 10.61
C VAL A 29 -5.81 11.34 10.30
N GLY A 30 -6.20 11.09 9.05
CA GLY A 30 -6.64 9.78 8.61
C GLY A 30 -5.57 8.70 8.80
N HIS A 31 -4.32 8.96 8.40
CA HIS A 31 -3.23 8.00 8.62
C HIS A 31 -2.89 7.78 10.10
N VAL A 32 -2.91 8.85 10.92
CA VAL A 32 -2.73 8.72 12.38
C VAL A 32 -3.85 7.87 12.99
N THR A 33 -5.11 8.12 12.59
CA THR A 33 -6.27 7.35 13.04
C THR A 33 -6.12 5.87 12.65
N LEU A 34 -5.69 5.59 11.41
CA LEU A 34 -5.44 4.24 10.93
C LEU A 34 -4.38 3.53 11.79
N LEU A 35 -3.26 4.19 12.10
CA LEU A 35 -2.21 3.61 12.94
C LEU A 35 -2.70 3.30 14.36
N LEU A 36 -3.38 4.25 15.00
CA LEU A 36 -3.88 4.08 16.37
C LEU A 36 -4.92 2.96 16.46
N THR A 37 -5.84 2.90 15.50
CA THR A 37 -6.88 1.86 15.46
C THR A 37 -6.32 0.49 15.06
N THR A 38 -5.31 0.44 14.18
CA THR A 38 -4.59 -0.79 13.88
C THR A 38 -3.83 -1.29 15.11
N LEU A 39 -3.12 -0.42 15.83
CA LEU A 39 -2.44 -0.77 17.08
C LEU A 39 -3.42 -1.34 18.10
N ARG A 40 -4.55 -0.64 18.33
CA ARG A 40 -5.58 -1.12 19.25
C ARG A 40 -6.19 -2.45 18.80
N TYR A 41 -6.39 -2.64 17.49
CA TYR A 41 -6.86 -3.91 16.95
C TYR A 41 -5.84 -5.02 17.18
N SER A 42 -4.55 -4.78 17.00
CA SER A 42 -3.49 -5.76 17.27
C SER A 42 -3.47 -6.20 18.74
N LEU A 43 -3.76 -5.31 19.69
CA LEU A 43 -3.91 -5.70 21.11
C LEU A 43 -5.01 -6.75 21.30
N SER A 44 -6.08 -6.72 20.50
CA SER A 44 -7.14 -7.74 20.58
C SER A 44 -6.67 -9.14 20.20
N TYR A 45 -5.61 -9.26 19.40
CA TYR A 45 -4.97 -10.54 19.09
C TYR A 45 -4.07 -11.01 20.24
N ILE A 46 -3.40 -10.10 20.94
CA ILE A 46 -2.58 -10.42 22.11
C ILE A 46 -3.46 -10.99 23.23
N PHE A 47 -4.62 -10.38 23.47
CA PHE A 47 -5.58 -10.84 24.49
C PHE A 47 -6.59 -11.88 23.97
N LEU A 48 -6.36 -12.46 22.78
CA LEU A 48 -7.22 -13.48 22.15
C LEU A 48 -8.72 -13.09 22.06
N ASN A 49 -9.03 -11.79 21.99
CA ASN A 49 -10.38 -11.23 21.99
C ASN A 49 -10.66 -10.42 20.70
N TYR A 50 -10.33 -11.02 19.56
CA TYR A 50 -10.30 -10.38 18.25
C TYR A 50 -11.68 -10.15 17.60
N TYR A 51 -12.75 -10.71 18.19
CA TYR A 51 -14.15 -10.47 17.79
C TYR A 51 -14.94 -9.59 18.77
N SER A 52 -14.32 -9.04 19.81
CA SER A 52 -14.99 -8.08 20.70
C SER A 52 -15.54 -6.87 19.95
N ARG A 53 -16.54 -6.20 20.53
CA ARG A 53 -17.11 -4.94 20.00
C ARG A 53 -16.01 -3.90 19.72
N TRP A 54 -15.03 -3.80 20.62
CA TRP A 54 -13.88 -2.90 20.46
C TRP A 54 -12.92 -3.32 19.35
N ALA A 55 -12.69 -4.61 19.16
CA ALA A 55 -11.87 -5.11 18.06
C ALA A 55 -12.55 -4.83 16.70
N GLN A 56 -13.85 -5.11 16.60
CA GLN A 56 -14.64 -4.80 15.41
C GLN A 56 -14.65 -3.30 15.11
N PHE A 57 -14.92 -2.46 16.13
CA PHE A 57 -14.87 -1.01 16.00
C PHE A 57 -13.51 -0.55 15.49
N SER A 58 -12.41 -1.01 16.10
CA SER A 58 -11.05 -0.62 15.71
C SER A 58 -10.74 -1.02 14.25
N TYR A 59 -11.11 -2.24 13.86
CA TYR A 59 -10.92 -2.73 12.49
C TYR A 59 -11.72 -1.90 11.46
N ARG A 60 -12.99 -1.62 11.74
CA ARG A 60 -13.85 -0.84 10.83
C ARG A 60 -13.36 0.60 10.72
N THR A 61 -12.98 1.22 11.84
CA THR A 61 -12.43 2.58 11.84
C THR A 61 -11.10 2.65 11.11
N ALA A 62 -10.23 1.64 11.21
CA ALA A 62 -8.98 1.58 10.45
C ALA A 62 -9.23 1.59 8.93
N PHE A 63 -10.18 0.78 8.44
CA PHE A 63 -10.51 0.76 7.00
C PHE A 63 -11.33 1.96 6.54
N LEU A 64 -12.13 2.57 7.41
CA LEU A 64 -12.76 3.86 7.13
C LEU A 64 -11.71 4.96 6.95
N ALA A 65 -10.71 5.01 7.84
CA ALA A 65 -9.59 5.93 7.73
C ALA A 65 -8.73 5.67 6.48
N ALA A 66 -8.50 4.39 6.14
CA ALA A 66 -7.86 4.00 4.89
C ALA A 66 -8.63 4.49 3.66
N ALA A 67 -9.94 4.26 3.62
CA ALA A 67 -10.79 4.71 2.53
C ALA A 67 -10.79 6.25 2.40
N ALA A 68 -10.86 6.97 3.52
CA ALA A 68 -10.78 8.43 3.51
C ALA A 68 -9.44 8.95 2.97
N THR A 69 -8.31 8.38 3.43
CA THR A 69 -6.96 8.82 3.00
C THR A 69 -6.71 8.52 1.52
N TYR A 70 -7.01 7.32 1.05
CA TYR A 70 -6.89 6.98 -0.37
C TYR A 70 -7.90 7.74 -1.24
N GLY A 71 -9.12 7.96 -0.76
CA GLY A 71 -10.13 8.80 -1.43
C GLY A 71 -9.63 10.22 -1.68
N ILE A 72 -8.97 10.83 -0.68
CA ILE A 72 -8.32 12.14 -0.83
C ILE A 72 -7.24 12.11 -1.91
N VAL A 73 -6.38 11.08 -1.93
CA VAL A 73 -5.29 10.96 -2.92
C VAL A 73 -5.85 10.80 -4.33
N VAL A 74 -6.85 9.92 -4.51
CA VAL A 74 -7.54 9.69 -5.78
C VAL A 74 -8.20 10.98 -6.28
N PHE A 75 -8.95 11.67 -5.42
CA PHE A 75 -9.60 12.94 -5.78
C PHE A 75 -8.59 13.99 -6.23
N LYS A 76 -7.48 14.14 -5.50
CA LYS A 76 -6.43 15.09 -5.86
C LYS A 76 -5.72 14.72 -7.15
N GLY A 77 -5.42 13.44 -7.34
CA GLY A 77 -4.79 12.93 -8.57
C GLY A 77 -5.67 13.19 -9.79
N TYR A 78 -6.97 12.90 -9.67
CA TYR A 78 -7.96 13.19 -10.71
C TYR A 78 -8.05 14.69 -11.01
N ARG A 79 -8.23 15.54 -9.98
CA ARG A 79 -8.34 16.99 -10.15
C ARG A 79 -7.07 17.61 -10.74
N ALA A 80 -5.89 17.11 -10.39
CA ALA A 80 -4.62 17.57 -10.95
C ALA A 80 -4.51 17.23 -12.45
N ARG A 81 -4.85 16.01 -12.84
CA ARG A 81 -4.90 15.57 -14.24
C ARG A 81 -5.90 16.38 -15.07
N ALA A 82 -7.09 16.64 -14.50
CA ALA A 82 -8.12 17.47 -15.09
C ALA A 82 -7.62 18.89 -15.40
N LYS A 83 -6.96 19.54 -14.42
CA LYS A 83 -6.36 20.87 -14.60
C LYS A 83 -5.25 20.90 -15.66
N ALA A 84 -4.54 19.79 -15.83
CA ALA A 84 -3.49 19.65 -16.83
C ALA A 84 -4.02 19.28 -18.23
N GLY A 85 -5.35 19.21 -18.43
CA GLY A 85 -5.95 18.77 -19.69
C GLY A 85 -5.74 17.29 -20.02
N LYS A 86 -5.19 16.50 -19.08
CA LYS A 86 -4.84 15.08 -19.25
C LYS A 86 -5.87 14.20 -18.56
N GLN A 87 -7.14 14.30 -18.96
CA GLN A 87 -8.19 13.46 -18.40
C GLN A 87 -7.88 11.98 -18.67
N PRO A 88 -8.25 11.06 -17.75
CA PRO A 88 -8.12 9.63 -18.01
C PRO A 88 -8.86 9.29 -19.30
N SER A 89 -8.20 8.57 -20.20
CA SER A 89 -8.78 8.17 -21.49
C SER A 89 -9.97 7.22 -21.33
N SER A 90 -10.10 6.56 -20.17
CA SER A 90 -11.23 5.70 -19.82
C SER A 90 -11.34 5.47 -18.31
N PRO A 91 -12.49 4.99 -17.80
CA PRO A 91 -12.61 4.50 -16.43
C PRO A 91 -11.63 3.37 -16.10
N LEU A 92 -11.26 2.55 -17.10
CA LEU A 92 -10.27 1.48 -16.93
C LEU A 92 -8.87 2.05 -16.68
N ALA A 93 -8.53 3.20 -17.28
CA ALA A 93 -7.27 3.89 -17.01
C ALA A 93 -7.19 4.37 -15.55
N LEU A 94 -8.31 4.75 -14.92
CA LEU A 94 -8.36 5.09 -13.50
C LEU A 94 -8.21 3.85 -12.61
N ALA A 95 -8.78 2.70 -13.00
CA ALA A 95 -8.60 1.44 -12.28
C ALA A 95 -7.13 0.96 -12.29
N GLY A 96 -6.34 1.43 -13.25
CA GLY A 96 -4.89 1.23 -13.30
C GLY A 96 -4.10 2.06 -12.28
N ASP A 97 -4.70 3.03 -11.57
CA ASP A 97 -4.01 3.81 -10.54
C ASP A 97 -3.94 3.00 -9.23
N GLU A 98 -2.73 2.83 -8.68
CA GLU A 98 -2.54 2.05 -7.45
C GLU A 98 -3.35 2.61 -6.27
N ASN A 99 -3.56 3.93 -6.20
CA ASN A 99 -4.35 4.54 -5.13
C ASN A 99 -5.83 4.19 -5.25
N VAL A 100 -6.34 4.06 -6.48
CA VAL A 100 -7.72 3.61 -6.74
C VAL A 100 -7.86 2.15 -6.34
N GLN A 101 -6.85 1.33 -6.62
CA GLN A 101 -6.83 -0.09 -6.24
C GLN A 101 -6.83 -0.27 -4.71
N TYR A 102 -5.98 0.47 -3.98
CA TYR A 102 -5.99 0.45 -2.52
C TYR A 102 -7.27 1.04 -1.92
N LEU A 103 -7.88 2.06 -2.55
CA LEU A 103 -9.18 2.58 -2.15
C LEU A 103 -10.27 1.51 -2.27
N ALA A 104 -10.35 0.85 -3.43
CA ALA A 104 -11.32 -0.21 -3.68
C ALA A 104 -11.15 -1.35 -2.66
N MET A 105 -9.91 -1.76 -2.39
CA MET A 105 -9.64 -2.77 -1.37
C MET A 105 -10.01 -2.30 0.03
N ALA A 106 -9.75 -1.05 0.41
CA ALA A 106 -10.14 -0.52 1.72
C ALA A 106 -11.66 -0.58 1.92
N LEU A 107 -12.44 -0.26 0.88
CA LEU A 107 -13.90 -0.36 0.91
C LEU A 107 -14.38 -1.81 1.01
N ILE A 108 -13.75 -2.75 0.28
CA ILE A 108 -14.06 -4.18 0.39
C ILE A 108 -13.79 -4.68 1.81
N TRP A 109 -12.63 -4.35 2.38
CA TRP A 109 -12.26 -4.75 3.74
C TRP A 109 -13.15 -4.11 4.81
N LEU A 110 -13.64 -2.90 4.57
CA LEU A 110 -14.57 -2.21 5.46
C LEU A 110 -15.89 -2.99 5.64
N TRP A 111 -16.34 -3.74 4.65
CA TRP A 111 -17.60 -4.49 4.69
C TRP A 111 -17.42 -6.01 4.80
N SER A 112 -16.25 -6.54 4.47
CA SER A 112 -15.96 -7.97 4.59
C SER A 112 -15.91 -8.46 6.04
N ARG A 113 -15.81 -9.79 6.24
CA ARG A 113 -15.32 -10.34 7.52
C ARG A 113 -13.91 -9.78 7.81
N GLN A 114 -13.50 -9.77 9.08
CA GLN A 114 -12.19 -9.25 9.47
C GLN A 114 -11.05 -10.12 8.90
N TYR A 115 -10.15 -9.48 8.14
CA TYR A 115 -8.88 -10.06 7.66
C TYR A 115 -7.72 -9.26 8.27
N PRO A 116 -7.18 -9.66 9.42
CA PRO A 116 -6.15 -8.89 10.13
C PRO A 116 -4.93 -8.55 9.29
N LEU A 117 -4.47 -9.51 8.48
CA LEU A 117 -3.33 -9.32 7.58
C LEU A 117 -3.57 -8.19 6.57
N ALA A 118 -4.83 -7.89 6.22
CA ALA A 118 -5.16 -6.79 5.31
C ALA A 118 -4.86 -5.41 5.89
N LEU A 119 -4.76 -5.25 7.22
CA LEU A 119 -4.41 -3.96 7.83
C LEU A 119 -2.92 -3.63 7.66
N LEU A 120 -2.07 -4.65 7.60
CA LEU A 120 -0.62 -4.47 7.74
C LEU A 120 0.01 -3.67 6.58
N PRO A 121 -0.32 -3.89 5.28
CA PRO A 121 0.16 -3.04 4.21
C PRO A 121 -0.22 -1.56 4.42
N TYR A 122 -1.47 -1.29 4.77
CA TYR A 122 -1.96 0.08 5.02
C TYR A 122 -1.26 0.72 6.22
N ALA A 123 -1.00 -0.04 7.28
CA ALA A 123 -0.27 0.45 8.44
C ALA A 123 1.17 0.82 8.08
N VAL A 124 1.87 -0.02 7.32
CA VAL A 124 3.24 0.28 6.86
C VAL A 124 3.25 1.57 6.04
N TYR A 125 2.39 1.70 5.02
CA TYR A 125 2.28 2.95 4.26
C TYR A 125 1.97 4.16 5.16
N SER A 126 1.06 3.99 6.12
CA SER A 126 0.67 5.07 7.05
C SER A 126 1.83 5.54 7.93
N VAL A 127 2.74 4.66 8.36
CA VAL A 127 3.96 5.05 9.09
C VAL A 127 4.79 6.01 8.23
N PHE A 128 5.10 5.65 6.99
CA PHE A 128 5.89 6.51 6.10
C PHE A 128 5.18 7.83 5.78
N HIS A 129 3.86 7.79 5.59
CA HIS A 129 3.04 8.97 5.34
C HIS A 129 3.04 9.94 6.53
N VAL A 130 2.82 9.44 7.75
CA VAL A 130 2.87 10.24 8.98
C VAL A 130 4.26 10.81 9.18
N LEU A 131 5.32 10.00 9.06
CA LEU A 131 6.70 10.45 9.22
C LEU A 131 7.08 11.54 8.20
N THR A 132 6.78 11.32 6.92
CA THR A 132 7.11 12.27 5.85
C THR A 132 6.33 13.57 5.99
N TYR A 133 5.05 13.49 6.38
CA TYR A 133 4.24 14.68 6.65
C TYR A 133 4.75 15.45 7.88
N THR A 134 5.09 14.72 8.95
CA THR A 134 5.65 15.32 10.16
C THR A 134 6.94 16.07 9.83
N ARG A 135 7.86 15.43 9.10
CA ARG A 135 9.13 16.03 8.69
C ARG A 135 8.95 17.24 7.76
N GLY A 136 8.15 17.10 6.72
CA GLY A 136 8.07 18.08 5.63
C GLY A 136 7.09 19.21 5.84
N ILE A 137 6.12 19.05 6.75
CA ILE A 137 5.01 20.00 6.93
C ILE A 137 4.82 20.35 8.39
N LEU A 138 4.62 19.36 9.28
CA LEU A 138 4.27 19.65 10.67
C LEU A 138 5.41 20.32 11.44
N LEU A 139 6.63 19.79 11.34
CA LEU A 139 7.80 20.36 12.04
C LEU A 139 8.10 21.80 11.59
N PRO A 140 8.16 22.13 10.29
CA PRO A 140 8.31 23.53 9.86
C PRO A 140 7.19 24.46 10.37
N VAL A 141 5.96 23.95 10.48
CA VAL A 141 4.82 24.73 11.02
C VAL A 141 4.97 24.97 12.52
N LEU A 142 5.45 23.99 13.29
CA LEU A 142 5.66 24.10 14.74
C LEU A 142 6.89 24.95 15.08
N GLN A 143 7.97 24.74 14.34
CA GLN A 143 9.28 25.35 14.54
C GLN A 143 9.77 25.92 13.20
N PRO A 144 9.35 27.15 12.84
CA PRO A 144 9.83 27.81 11.64
C PRO A 144 11.34 27.97 11.77
N GLN A 145 12.07 27.27 10.90
CA GLN A 145 13.52 27.47 10.84
C GLN A 145 13.78 28.83 10.20
N PRO A 146 14.69 29.66 10.76
CA PRO A 146 15.23 30.79 10.03
C PRO A 146 15.72 30.33 8.66
N ALA A 147 15.62 31.17 7.63
CA ALA A 147 16.24 30.86 6.35
C ALA A 147 17.72 30.56 6.59
N ALA A 148 18.14 29.31 6.35
CA ALA A 148 19.53 28.92 6.59
C ALA A 148 20.43 29.83 5.74
N ALA A 149 21.41 30.48 6.38
CA ALA A 149 22.46 31.18 5.66
C ALA A 149 23.13 30.20 4.69
N ALA A 150 23.43 30.65 3.46
CA ALA A 150 23.99 29.80 2.42
C ALA A 150 25.22 29.04 2.94
N GLY A 151 25.14 27.70 2.98
CA GLY A 151 26.24 26.81 3.38
C GLY A 151 26.14 26.18 4.78
N GLN A 152 25.18 26.58 5.63
CA GLN A 152 24.96 25.88 6.91
C GLN A 152 23.91 24.78 6.77
N LYS A 153 24.34 23.54 6.99
CA LYS A 153 23.44 22.39 7.11
C LYS A 153 22.63 22.58 8.40
N PRO A 154 21.29 22.59 8.37
CA PRO A 154 20.49 22.65 9.58
C PRO A 154 20.94 21.54 10.55
N ALA A 155 21.14 21.88 11.83
CA ALA A 155 21.70 20.97 12.82
C ALA A 155 20.77 19.77 13.09
N GLY A 156 21.38 18.60 13.34
CA GLY A 156 20.75 17.29 13.51
C GLY A 156 19.56 17.26 14.47
N GLY A 157 18.38 17.50 13.91
CA GLY A 157 17.11 17.51 14.63
C GLY A 157 16.22 16.32 14.29
N LEU A 158 15.04 16.27 14.91
CA LEU A 158 14.03 15.24 14.65
C LEU A 158 13.72 15.07 13.15
N ALA A 159 13.77 16.15 12.37
CA ALA A 159 13.59 16.11 10.91
C ALA A 159 14.65 15.27 10.19
N ASP A 160 15.91 15.29 10.64
CA ASP A 160 16.99 14.48 10.07
C ASP A 160 16.88 13.03 10.52
N THR A 161 16.52 12.78 11.79
CA THR A 161 16.25 11.41 12.29
C THR A 161 15.13 10.74 11.50
N ILE A 162 14.02 11.46 11.25
CA ILE A 162 12.93 10.96 10.42
C ILE A 162 13.41 10.74 8.99
N GLY A 163 14.20 11.67 8.43
CA GLY A 163 14.77 11.53 7.09
C GLY A 163 15.65 10.29 6.94
N GLY A 164 16.52 10.04 7.92
CA GLY A 164 17.37 8.86 7.99
C GLY A 164 16.56 7.57 8.12
N PHE A 165 15.55 7.54 9.01
CA PHE A 165 14.66 6.38 9.15
C PHE A 165 13.94 6.06 7.83
N VAL A 166 13.31 7.06 7.21
CA VAL A 166 12.60 6.86 5.93
C VAL A 166 13.55 6.30 4.88
N LYS A 167 14.73 6.90 4.72
CA LYS A 167 15.72 6.43 3.74
C LYS A 167 16.19 4.99 4.01
N ASN A 168 16.53 4.68 5.26
CA ASN A 168 17.15 3.40 5.61
C ASN A 168 16.18 2.22 5.59
N TYR A 169 14.90 2.48 5.87
CA TYR A 169 13.90 1.42 6.03
C TYR A 169 12.86 1.35 4.91
N TYR A 170 12.87 2.27 3.94
CA TYR A 170 11.89 2.27 2.85
C TYR A 170 11.90 0.96 2.05
N ASP A 171 13.02 0.55 1.48
CA ASP A 171 13.10 -0.64 0.63
C ASP A 171 12.79 -1.93 1.39
N ALA A 172 13.28 -2.04 2.63
CA ALA A 172 12.97 -3.16 3.52
C ALA A 172 11.47 -3.22 3.81
N SER A 173 10.85 -2.07 4.11
CA SER A 173 9.42 -2.00 4.40
C SER A 173 8.57 -2.29 3.17
N MET A 174 8.97 -1.83 1.98
CA MET A 174 8.29 -2.15 0.73
C MET A 174 8.39 -3.64 0.38
N SER A 175 9.52 -4.28 0.71
CA SER A 175 9.67 -5.74 0.59
C SER A 175 8.75 -6.49 1.56
N ILE A 176 8.58 -5.99 2.79
CA ILE A 176 7.62 -6.52 3.76
C ILE A 176 6.18 -6.35 3.24
N VAL A 177 5.83 -5.19 2.68
CA VAL A 177 4.51 -4.98 2.06
C VAL A 177 4.25 -6.00 0.95
N ALA A 178 5.21 -6.21 0.05
CA ALA A 178 5.10 -7.22 -1.01
C ALA A 178 4.90 -8.64 -0.45
N ALA A 179 5.62 -9.00 0.60
CA ALA A 179 5.44 -10.29 1.28
C ALA A 179 4.04 -10.40 1.92
N LEU A 180 3.56 -9.35 2.59
CA LEU A 180 2.24 -9.29 3.20
C LEU A 180 1.11 -9.41 2.16
N GLU A 181 1.25 -8.75 1.01
CA GLU A 181 0.28 -8.83 -0.08
C GLU A 181 0.16 -10.25 -0.63
N LEU A 182 1.29 -10.92 -0.87
CA LEU A 182 1.29 -12.32 -1.30
C LEU A 182 0.75 -13.26 -0.22
N ALA A 183 1.18 -13.08 1.04
CA ALA A 183 0.70 -13.88 2.17
C ALA A 183 -0.83 -13.74 2.36
N LEU A 184 -1.36 -12.53 2.16
CA LEU A 184 -2.80 -12.29 2.23
C LEU A 184 -3.55 -13.03 1.12
N TRP A 185 -3.02 -13.10 -0.10
CA TRP A 185 -3.63 -13.89 -1.17
C TRP A 185 -3.70 -15.37 -0.80
N PHE A 186 -2.60 -15.97 -0.32
CA PHE A 186 -2.59 -17.36 0.13
C PHE A 186 -3.57 -17.61 1.29
N ARG A 187 -3.68 -16.65 2.22
CA ARG A 187 -4.66 -16.73 3.32
C ARG A 187 -6.10 -16.75 2.81
N ILE A 188 -6.44 -15.88 1.86
CA ILE A 188 -7.79 -15.81 1.27
C ILE A 188 -8.06 -17.06 0.44
N PHE A 189 -7.07 -17.53 -0.33
CA PHE A 189 -7.17 -18.76 -1.11
C PHE A 189 -7.44 -19.98 -0.23
N ALA A 190 -6.76 -20.10 0.92
CA ALA A 190 -7.07 -21.15 1.89
C ALA A 190 -8.52 -21.08 2.38
N TYR A 191 -9.04 -19.89 2.69
CA TYR A 191 -10.46 -19.72 3.03
C TYR A 191 -11.43 -20.09 1.89
N ALA A 192 -11.02 -19.93 0.64
CA ALA A 192 -11.80 -20.36 -0.53
C ALA A 192 -11.85 -21.89 -0.65
N ILE A 193 -10.71 -22.56 -0.48
CA ILE A 193 -10.64 -24.04 -0.46
C ILE A 193 -11.51 -24.61 0.66
N PHE A 194 -11.53 -23.99 1.84
CA PHE A 194 -12.38 -24.39 2.95
C PHE A 194 -13.83 -23.86 2.85
N PHE A 195 -14.25 -23.34 1.68
CA PHE A 195 -15.61 -22.85 1.39
C PHE A 195 -16.17 -21.87 2.43
N VAL A 196 -15.31 -21.05 3.05
CA VAL A 196 -15.76 -20.01 3.99
C VAL A 196 -16.68 -19.05 3.26
N LYS A 197 -17.87 -18.77 3.81
CA LYS A 197 -18.86 -17.90 3.15
C LYS A 197 -18.24 -16.56 2.70
N GLY A 198 -18.42 -16.22 1.42
CA GLY A 198 -17.93 -14.98 0.80
C GLY A 198 -16.44 -14.97 0.41
N SER A 199 -15.67 -16.01 0.70
CA SER A 199 -14.23 -16.05 0.39
C SER A 199 -13.93 -16.06 -1.11
N TRP A 200 -14.77 -16.69 -1.94
CA TRP A 200 -14.60 -16.70 -3.40
C TRP A 200 -14.69 -15.32 -4.05
N ILE A 201 -15.62 -14.48 -3.59
CA ILE A 201 -15.76 -13.11 -4.09
C ILE A 201 -14.54 -12.28 -3.69
N ILE A 202 -14.09 -12.41 -2.44
CA ILE A 202 -12.89 -11.74 -1.93
C ILE A 202 -11.64 -12.24 -2.66
N LEU A 203 -11.54 -13.54 -2.95
CA LEU A 203 -10.45 -14.13 -3.70
C LEU A 203 -10.38 -13.53 -5.11
N LEU A 204 -11.51 -13.44 -5.81
CA LEU A 204 -11.56 -12.82 -7.13
C LEU A 204 -11.09 -11.36 -7.09
N ALA A 205 -11.69 -10.55 -6.20
CA ALA A 205 -11.34 -9.14 -6.07
C ALA A 205 -9.87 -8.94 -5.69
N TYR A 206 -9.36 -9.71 -4.72
CA TYR A 206 -7.97 -9.62 -4.29
C TYR A 206 -6.99 -10.15 -5.35
N THR A 207 -7.40 -11.12 -6.17
CA THR A 207 -6.58 -11.60 -7.29
C THR A 207 -6.42 -10.51 -8.35
N ILE A 208 -7.49 -9.76 -8.67
CA ILE A 208 -7.41 -8.61 -9.58
C ILE A 208 -6.46 -7.54 -9.02
N PHE A 209 -6.61 -7.21 -7.73
CA PHE A 209 -5.71 -6.30 -7.03
C PHE A 209 -4.25 -6.77 -7.11
N LEU A 210 -3.97 -8.01 -6.70
CA LEU A 210 -2.61 -8.55 -6.69
C LEU A 210 -2.02 -8.62 -8.10
N ARG A 211 -2.84 -8.94 -9.12
CA ARG A 211 -2.38 -8.95 -10.52
C ARG A 211 -1.92 -7.58 -10.98
N ALA A 212 -2.63 -6.51 -10.59
CA ALA A 212 -2.22 -5.15 -10.85
C ALA A 212 -0.95 -4.78 -10.06
N ARG A 213 -0.82 -5.23 -8.81
CA ARG A 213 0.42 -5.05 -8.03
C ARG A 213 1.62 -5.75 -8.67
N ILE A 214 1.44 -6.94 -9.25
CA ILE A 214 2.51 -7.65 -9.97
C ILE A 214 3.03 -6.84 -11.16
N SER A 215 2.16 -6.13 -11.90
CA SER A 215 2.62 -5.29 -13.02
C SER A 215 3.21 -3.95 -12.58
N GLN A 216 2.81 -3.43 -11.42
CA GLN A 216 3.16 -2.07 -10.99
C GLN A 216 4.31 -2.01 -9.96
N SER A 217 4.55 -3.09 -9.20
CA SER A 217 5.50 -3.09 -8.09
C SER A 217 6.68 -4.04 -8.34
N THR A 218 7.87 -3.46 -8.45
CA THR A 218 9.14 -4.21 -8.53
C THR A 218 9.39 -5.04 -7.27
N PHE A 219 8.92 -4.60 -6.10
CA PHE A 219 9.03 -5.35 -4.85
C PHE A 219 8.18 -6.63 -4.87
N VAL A 220 6.96 -6.58 -5.41
CA VAL A 220 6.11 -7.77 -5.58
C VAL A 220 6.73 -8.75 -6.57
N GLN A 221 7.21 -8.25 -7.71
CA GLN A 221 7.95 -9.07 -8.68
C GLN A 221 9.19 -9.72 -8.06
N GLY A 222 9.96 -8.95 -7.28
CA GLY A 222 11.14 -9.44 -6.56
C GLY A 222 10.79 -10.53 -5.55
N MET A 223 9.73 -10.34 -4.76
CA MET A 223 9.27 -11.33 -3.79
C MET A 223 8.81 -12.62 -4.47
N ILE A 224 8.07 -12.54 -5.59
CA ILE A 224 7.68 -13.72 -6.37
C ILE A 224 8.92 -14.47 -6.88
N ARG A 225 9.93 -13.76 -7.39
CA ARG A 225 11.19 -14.39 -7.83
C ARG A 225 11.93 -15.06 -6.68
N GLN A 226 11.96 -14.44 -5.50
CA GLN A 226 12.58 -15.03 -4.30
C GLN A 226 11.83 -16.28 -3.84
N LEU A 227 10.50 -16.27 -3.83
CA LEU A 227 9.68 -17.44 -3.51
C LEU A 227 9.89 -18.56 -4.53
N ALA A 228 9.95 -18.22 -5.82
CA ALA A 228 10.22 -19.18 -6.88
C ALA A 228 11.60 -19.84 -6.70
N ALA A 229 12.66 -19.04 -6.50
CA ALA A 229 14.01 -19.53 -6.28
C ALA A 229 14.13 -20.42 -5.03
N ARG A 230 13.41 -20.08 -3.94
CA ARG A 230 13.36 -20.94 -2.74
C ARG A 230 12.64 -22.25 -3.02
N GLY A 231 11.54 -22.24 -3.77
CA GLY A 231 10.85 -23.45 -4.18
C GLY A 231 11.69 -24.34 -5.09
N ASP A 232 12.44 -23.74 -6.02
CA ASP A 232 13.41 -24.46 -6.86
C ASP A 232 14.49 -25.12 -5.99
N ALA A 233 15.10 -24.36 -5.07
CA ALA A 233 16.12 -24.88 -4.17
C ALA A 233 15.60 -26.03 -3.28
N LEU A 234 14.36 -25.95 -2.80
CA LEU A 234 13.75 -27.02 -2.00
C LEU A 234 13.47 -28.27 -2.83
N THR A 235 12.88 -28.11 -4.01
CA THR A 235 12.45 -29.25 -4.84
C THR A 235 13.63 -29.96 -5.51
N GLN A 236 14.73 -29.25 -5.78
CA GLN A 236 15.94 -29.83 -6.36
C GLN A 236 16.77 -30.67 -5.38
N ARG A 237 16.45 -30.69 -4.09
CA ARG A 237 17.16 -31.54 -3.12
C ARG A 237 16.96 -33.02 -3.46
N GLN A 238 18.00 -33.83 -3.23
CA GLN A 238 18.00 -35.25 -3.58
C GLN A 238 16.98 -36.08 -2.78
N ASP A 239 16.63 -35.64 -1.58
CA ASP A 239 15.68 -36.30 -0.67
C ASP A 239 14.20 -36.01 -1.00
N VAL A 240 13.92 -35.14 -1.98
CA VAL A 240 12.55 -34.77 -2.36
C VAL A 240 12.00 -35.70 -3.45
N PRO A 241 10.82 -36.32 -3.27
CA PRO A 241 10.22 -37.22 -4.25
C PRO A 241 10.00 -36.55 -5.62
N PRO A 242 10.15 -37.29 -6.74
CA PRO A 242 9.95 -36.74 -8.09
C PRO A 242 8.58 -36.08 -8.31
N VAL A 243 7.53 -36.59 -7.65
CA VAL A 243 6.17 -36.03 -7.72
C VAL A 243 6.13 -34.59 -7.19
N ALA A 244 6.87 -34.26 -6.14
CA ALA A 244 6.92 -32.91 -5.60
C ALA A 244 7.60 -31.93 -6.56
N ARG A 245 8.65 -32.38 -7.28
CA ARG A 245 9.28 -31.61 -8.36
C ARG A 245 8.31 -31.36 -9.49
N GLN A 246 7.61 -32.39 -9.96
CA GLN A 246 6.63 -32.27 -11.05
C GLN A 246 5.47 -31.35 -10.67
N ALA A 247 4.97 -31.44 -9.44
CA ALA A 247 3.91 -30.57 -8.93
C ALA A 247 4.37 -29.10 -8.90
N TRP A 248 5.60 -28.83 -8.47
CA TRP A 248 6.19 -27.50 -8.46
C TRP A 248 6.35 -26.91 -9.86
N GLU A 249 6.90 -27.68 -10.81
CA GLU A 249 7.00 -27.25 -12.21
C GLU A 249 5.64 -26.97 -12.83
N THR A 250 4.66 -27.84 -12.56
CA THR A 250 3.26 -27.64 -13.01
C THR A 250 2.70 -26.33 -12.46
N ALA A 251 2.86 -26.08 -11.16
CA ALA A 251 2.40 -24.86 -10.52
C ALA A 251 3.06 -23.61 -11.14
N LYS A 252 4.37 -23.63 -11.37
CA LYS A 252 5.09 -22.53 -12.05
C LYS A 252 4.54 -22.28 -13.46
N ASN A 253 4.32 -23.34 -14.24
CA ASN A 253 3.79 -23.24 -15.60
C ASN A 253 2.37 -22.67 -15.64
N VAL A 254 1.50 -23.09 -14.71
CA VAL A 254 0.14 -22.54 -14.58
C VAL A 254 0.20 -21.06 -14.20
N LEU A 255 0.98 -20.69 -13.18
CA LEU A 255 1.12 -19.30 -12.76
C LEU A 255 1.67 -18.41 -13.88
N LYS A 256 2.66 -18.90 -14.64
CA LYS A 256 3.19 -18.21 -15.82
C LYS A 256 2.12 -18.02 -16.89
N THR A 257 1.38 -19.07 -17.21
CA THR A 257 0.29 -19.02 -18.22
C THR A 257 -0.79 -18.02 -17.81
N VAL A 258 -1.23 -18.07 -16.55
CA VAL A 258 -2.21 -17.11 -16.00
C VAL A 258 -1.66 -15.70 -16.07
N HIS A 259 -0.39 -15.48 -15.70
CA HIS A 259 0.24 -14.17 -15.79
C HIS A 259 0.24 -13.61 -17.22
N ASP A 260 0.65 -14.44 -18.19
CA ASP A 260 0.76 -14.07 -19.60
C ASP A 260 -0.62 -13.81 -20.25
N GLN A 261 -1.66 -14.52 -19.81
CA GLN A 261 -3.04 -14.34 -20.30
C GLN A 261 -3.76 -13.15 -19.68
N THR A 262 -3.43 -12.80 -18.43
CA THR A 262 -4.08 -11.71 -17.68
C THR A 262 -3.34 -10.36 -17.79
N ASP A 263 -2.44 -10.23 -18.77
CA ASP A 263 -1.69 -8.99 -18.98
C ASP A 263 -2.55 -7.90 -19.63
N VAL A 264 -3.08 -7.03 -18.77
CA VAL A 264 -3.97 -5.93 -19.16
C VAL A 264 -3.24 -4.84 -19.95
N SER A 265 -1.90 -4.80 -19.93
CA SER A 265 -1.12 -3.85 -20.74
C SER A 265 -1.41 -4.00 -22.24
N ARG A 266 -1.71 -5.23 -22.69
CA ARG A 266 -2.13 -5.54 -24.07
C ARG A 266 -3.43 -4.85 -24.48
N PHE A 267 -4.32 -4.63 -23.53
CA PHE A 267 -5.63 -4.01 -23.75
C PHE A 267 -5.62 -2.49 -23.52
N ILE A 268 -4.70 -1.98 -22.69
CA ILE A 268 -4.57 -0.54 -22.40
C ILE A 268 -3.71 0.20 -23.43
N GLN A 269 -2.68 -0.44 -23.99
CA GLN A 269 -1.78 0.19 -24.97
C GLN A 269 -2.22 0.03 -26.44
N GLY A 270 -3.40 -0.56 -26.71
CA GLY A 270 -3.86 -0.77 -28.08
C GLY A 270 -2.93 -1.70 -28.87
N GLY A 271 -2.95 -3.01 -28.56
CA GLY A 271 -2.57 -4.04 -29.53
C GLY A 271 -1.13 -4.06 -30.06
N ALA A 272 -0.17 -3.37 -29.44
CA ALA A 272 1.24 -3.58 -29.79
C ALA A 272 1.72 -4.91 -29.20
N GLN A 273 1.76 -5.95 -30.04
CA GLN A 273 2.45 -7.21 -29.69
C GLN A 273 3.87 -6.89 -29.21
N PRO A 274 4.36 -7.53 -28.14
CA PRO A 274 5.79 -7.45 -27.82
C PRO A 274 6.56 -7.99 -29.03
N ALA A 275 7.41 -7.15 -29.60
CA ALA A 275 8.28 -7.52 -30.71
C ALA A 275 8.97 -8.83 -30.37
N LYS A 276 8.75 -9.86 -31.20
CA LYS A 276 9.55 -11.08 -31.18
C LYS A 276 11.00 -10.66 -31.26
N LYS A 277 11.77 -10.86 -30.19
CA LYS A 277 13.23 -10.81 -30.30
C LYS A 277 13.61 -11.96 -31.23
N ALA A 278 14.08 -11.60 -32.41
CA ALA A 278 14.74 -12.52 -33.32
C ALA A 278 15.98 -13.12 -32.65
N GLN A 279 16.29 -14.33 -33.11
CA GLN A 279 17.28 -15.30 -32.64
C GLN A 279 18.65 -14.70 -32.29
#